data_AF-A0A661THQ8-F1
#
_entry.id   AF-A0A661THQ8-F1
#
_cell.length_a   1.000
_cell.length_b   1.000
_cell.length_c   1.000
_cell.angle_alpha   90.00
_cell.angle_beta   90.00
_cell.angle_gamma   90.00
#
_symmetry.space_group_name_H-M   'P 1'
#
loop_
_entity.id
_entity.type
_entity.pdbx_description
1 polymer ?
#
loop_
_entity_poly.entity_id
_entity_poly.type
_entity_poly.pdbx_seq_one_letter_code
_entity_poly.pdbx_strand_id
1 'polypeptide(L)'
;KMMLALRKILNTVGNPHLKALNDRFLADRTFVSRFRQAPAAKNFHHNYLGGLLEHTLSVCGMADLLAGHYPQLDRDLLVSGAFLHDIGKIREFGYTRNIDYTDEGRLLGHLVLGVAMVEDKLGELKDFPPSVALRLTHMILSHHGEYEFGSPKRPKFLEAFALHLLDDLDAKINGLGRFMEKDRLDGDWTDFNRMFGRFFLKTRIPGAEKTPAEGKEARPRQGSLFSPKPDESPIE
;
A
#
# COMPACT_ATOMS: atom_id res chain seq x y z
N LYS A 1 -8.33 6.94 -7.68
CA LYS A 1 -7.80 7.74 -6.55
C LYS A 1 -6.45 7.21 -6.06
N MET A 2 -6.34 5.96 -5.57
CA MET A 2 -5.06 5.39 -5.09
C MET A 2 -3.93 5.37 -6.13
N MET A 3 -4.20 4.87 -7.35
CA MET A 3 -3.18 4.84 -8.41
C MET A 3 -2.61 6.23 -8.75
N LEU A 4 -3.43 7.28 -8.66
CA LEU A 4 -2.98 8.65 -8.88
C LEU A 4 -2.09 9.15 -7.73
N ALA A 5 -2.43 8.79 -6.48
CA ALA A 5 -1.61 9.11 -5.32
C ALA A 5 -0.26 8.39 -5.38
N LEU A 6 -0.25 7.11 -5.75
CA LEU A 6 1.00 6.36 -5.95
C LEU A 6 1.87 6.99 -7.04
N ARG A 7 1.27 7.31 -8.20
CA ARG A 7 1.98 8.03 -9.27
C ARG A 7 2.53 9.38 -8.81
N LYS A 8 1.82 10.10 -7.94
CA LYS A 8 2.30 11.38 -7.40
C LYS A 8 3.59 11.19 -6.61
N ILE A 9 3.67 10.16 -5.76
CA ILE A 9 4.89 9.83 -5.00
C ILE A 9 6.01 9.40 -5.96
N LEU A 10 5.74 8.47 -6.88
CA LEU A 10 6.75 7.96 -7.81
C LEU A 10 7.30 9.03 -8.76
N ASN A 11 6.50 10.04 -9.11
CA ASN A 11 6.94 11.17 -9.91
C ASN A 11 7.96 12.06 -9.21
N THR A 12 8.10 11.98 -7.88
CA THR A 12 9.10 12.74 -7.14
C THR A 12 10.43 12.00 -6.99
N VAL A 13 10.56 10.78 -7.50
CA VAL A 13 11.83 10.05 -7.57
C VAL A 13 12.76 10.80 -8.53
N GLY A 14 13.88 11.32 -8.01
CA GLY A 14 14.84 12.14 -8.73
C GLY A 14 15.91 11.34 -9.47
N ASN A 15 16.26 10.15 -8.98
CA ASN A 15 17.20 9.24 -9.63
C ASN A 15 16.66 8.78 -10.99
N PRO A 16 17.33 9.10 -12.12
CA PRO A 16 16.79 8.86 -13.45
C PRO A 16 16.65 7.37 -13.79
N HIS A 17 17.52 6.51 -13.26
CA HIS A 17 17.46 5.07 -13.52
C HIS A 17 16.28 4.43 -12.79
N LEU A 18 16.12 4.72 -11.50
CA LEU A 18 14.98 4.25 -10.71
C LEU A 18 13.65 4.78 -11.26
N LYS A 19 13.62 6.07 -11.62
CA LYS A 19 12.45 6.67 -12.26
C LYS A 19 12.11 5.96 -13.58
N ALA A 20 13.10 5.69 -14.43
CA ALA A 20 12.89 4.98 -15.69
C ALA A 20 12.30 3.58 -15.47
N LEU A 21 12.80 2.83 -14.49
CA LEU A 21 12.26 1.51 -14.13
C LEU A 21 10.81 1.62 -13.63
N ASN A 22 10.53 2.54 -12.71
CA ASN A 22 9.17 2.76 -12.20
C ASN A 22 8.21 3.14 -13.33
N ASP A 23 8.63 4.03 -14.23
CA ASP A 23 7.85 4.47 -15.39
C ASP A 23 7.56 3.30 -16.36
N ARG A 24 8.49 2.36 -16.54
CA ARG A 24 8.28 1.15 -17.36
C ARG A 24 7.13 0.29 -16.84
N PHE A 25 7.07 0.06 -15.53
CA PHE A 25 5.95 -0.63 -14.90
C PHE A 25 4.65 0.18 -15.02
N LEU A 26 4.70 1.49 -14.80
CA LEU A 26 3.52 2.36 -14.88
C LEU A 26 2.97 2.55 -16.31
N ALA A 27 3.80 2.35 -17.33
CA ALA A 27 3.40 2.39 -18.75
C ALA A 27 2.80 1.06 -19.23
N ASP A 28 3.10 -0.06 -18.57
CA ASP A 28 2.55 -1.38 -18.88
C ASP A 28 1.09 -1.47 -18.43
N ARG A 29 0.17 -1.42 -19.40
CA ARG A 29 -1.27 -1.45 -19.14
C ARG A 29 -1.73 -2.77 -18.53
N THR A 30 -1.09 -3.88 -18.89
CA THR A 30 -1.44 -5.21 -18.35
C THR A 30 -1.03 -5.30 -16.90
N PHE A 31 0.20 -4.88 -16.58
CA PHE A 31 0.68 -4.76 -15.21
C PHE A 31 -0.25 -3.87 -14.38
N VAL A 32 -0.49 -2.63 -14.81
CA VAL A 32 -1.32 -1.68 -14.05
C VAL A 32 -2.74 -2.19 -13.84
N SER A 33 -3.33 -2.86 -14.83
CA SER A 33 -4.66 -3.45 -14.70
C SER A 33 -4.70 -4.53 -13.61
N ARG A 34 -3.73 -5.45 -13.60
CA ARG A 34 -3.64 -6.52 -12.60
C ARG A 34 -3.26 -5.99 -11.23
N PHE A 35 -2.29 -5.09 -11.14
CA PHE A 35 -1.82 -4.47 -9.91
C PHE A 35 -2.94 -3.73 -9.15
N ARG A 36 -3.84 -3.06 -9.88
CA ARG A 36 -5.02 -2.39 -9.30
C ARG A 36 -6.07 -3.35 -8.72
N GLN A 37 -6.03 -4.62 -9.08
CA GLN A 37 -7.03 -5.62 -8.70
C GLN A 37 -6.49 -6.66 -7.74
N ALA A 38 -5.19 -6.95 -7.78
CA ALA A 38 -4.58 -8.00 -6.96
C ALA A 38 -4.79 -7.74 -5.45
N PRO A 39 -5.02 -8.80 -4.67
CA PRO A 39 -4.94 -8.73 -3.21
C PRO A 39 -3.48 -8.71 -2.74
N ALA A 40 -3.23 -8.15 -1.55
CA ALA A 40 -1.89 -8.23 -0.95
C ALA A 40 -1.69 -9.51 -0.12
N ALA A 41 -2.74 -10.21 0.26
CA ALA A 41 -2.59 -11.52 0.91
C ALA A 41 -3.81 -12.40 0.66
N LYS A 42 -3.68 -13.70 0.95
CA LYS A 42 -4.83 -14.62 0.96
C LYS A 42 -5.71 -14.43 2.21
N ASN A 43 -5.11 -14.37 3.40
CA ASN A 43 -5.87 -14.51 4.66
C ASN A 43 -5.66 -13.39 5.70
N PHE A 44 -4.64 -12.55 5.56
CA PHE A 44 -4.22 -11.65 6.65
C PHE A 44 -4.48 -10.16 6.34
N HIS A 45 -3.47 -9.44 5.89
CA HIS A 45 -3.55 -8.01 5.59
C HIS A 45 -4.02 -7.80 4.15
N HIS A 46 -4.81 -6.75 3.91
CA HIS A 46 -5.19 -6.34 2.56
C HIS A 46 -5.69 -7.49 1.65
N ASN A 47 -6.39 -8.47 2.23
CA ASN A 47 -6.80 -9.70 1.55
C ASN A 47 -8.09 -9.55 0.71
N TYR A 48 -8.16 -8.49 -0.07
CA TYR A 48 -9.29 -8.12 -0.91
C TYR A 48 -8.78 -7.50 -2.22
N LEU A 49 -9.66 -7.42 -3.23
CA LEU A 49 -9.27 -6.86 -4.52
C LEU A 49 -8.85 -5.39 -4.40
N GLY A 50 -7.70 -5.07 -4.98
CA GLY A 50 -7.06 -3.76 -4.87
C GLY A 50 -6.25 -3.56 -3.59
N GLY A 51 -6.21 -4.56 -2.71
CA GLY A 51 -5.44 -4.53 -1.48
C GLY A 51 -3.93 -4.40 -1.72
N LEU A 52 -3.40 -4.98 -2.80
CA LEU A 52 -1.98 -4.82 -3.14
C LEU A 52 -1.63 -3.36 -3.41
N LEU A 53 -2.43 -2.66 -4.22
CA LEU A 53 -2.22 -1.24 -4.50
C LEU A 53 -2.35 -0.37 -3.24
N GLU A 54 -3.30 -0.69 -2.36
CA GLU A 54 -3.47 0.03 -1.08
C GLU A 54 -2.24 -0.14 -0.19
N HIS A 55 -1.80 -1.38 0.00
CA HIS A 55 -0.60 -1.74 0.76
C HIS A 55 0.65 -1.05 0.19
N THR A 56 0.92 -1.21 -1.11
CA THR A 56 2.07 -0.56 -1.76
C THR A 56 2.04 0.96 -1.62
N LEU A 57 0.86 1.58 -1.76
CA LEU A 57 0.72 3.03 -1.55
C LEU A 57 1.03 3.44 -0.10
N SER A 58 0.57 2.66 0.88
CA SER A 58 0.85 2.89 2.30
C SER A 58 2.36 2.81 2.58
N VAL A 59 3.00 1.72 2.15
CA VAL A 59 4.46 1.52 2.33
C VAL A 59 5.26 2.61 1.61
N CYS A 60 4.89 3.01 0.38
CA CYS A 60 5.55 4.12 -0.32
C CYS A 60 5.40 5.45 0.43
N GLY A 61 4.23 5.73 1.00
CA GLY A 61 3.99 6.95 1.77
C GLY A 61 4.80 6.98 3.07
N MET A 62 4.88 5.87 3.79
CA MET A 62 5.71 5.77 4.99
C MET A 62 7.20 5.83 4.65
N ALA A 63 7.63 5.21 3.55
CA ALA A 63 9.01 5.30 3.06
C ALA A 63 9.45 6.73 2.80
N ASP A 64 8.58 7.53 2.16
CA ASP A 64 8.83 8.95 1.90
C ASP A 64 9.00 9.76 3.20
N LEU A 65 8.08 9.57 4.16
CA LEU A 65 8.15 10.22 5.47
C LEU A 65 9.40 9.81 6.26
N LEU A 66 9.70 8.52 6.26
CA LEU A 66 10.84 7.96 6.99
C LEU A 66 12.17 8.49 6.46
N ALA A 67 12.32 8.59 5.13
CA ALA A 67 13.51 9.16 4.51
C ALA A 67 13.66 10.66 4.78
N GLY A 68 12.55 11.40 4.96
CA GLY A 68 12.60 12.78 5.44
C GLY A 68 13.07 12.92 6.89
N HIS A 69 12.88 11.89 7.72
CA HIS A 69 13.33 11.85 9.12
C HIS A 69 14.77 11.33 9.27
N TYR A 70 15.15 10.33 8.47
CA TYR A 70 16.49 9.72 8.48
C TYR A 70 17.26 10.05 7.19
N PRO A 71 18.04 11.14 7.16
CA PRO A 71 18.70 11.64 5.95
C PRO A 71 19.77 10.70 5.38
N GLN A 72 20.21 9.70 6.15
CA GLN A 72 21.12 8.66 5.69
C GLN A 72 20.46 7.62 4.77
N LEU A 73 19.13 7.60 4.65
CA LEU A 73 18.41 6.73 3.72
C LEU A 73 18.46 7.33 2.31
N ASP A 74 18.78 6.50 1.32
CA ASP A 74 18.50 6.81 -0.08
C ASP A 74 16.98 6.73 -0.30
N ARG A 75 16.32 7.88 -0.22
CA ARG A 75 14.88 8.04 -0.41
C ARG A 75 14.39 7.41 -1.71
N ASP A 76 15.10 7.66 -2.81
CA ASP A 76 14.65 7.25 -4.13
C ASP A 76 14.71 5.74 -4.30
N LEU A 77 15.79 5.12 -3.78
CA LEU A 77 15.92 3.68 -3.71
C LEU A 77 14.85 3.06 -2.80
N LEU A 78 14.61 3.64 -1.62
CA LEU A 78 13.62 3.13 -0.67
C LEU A 78 12.20 3.18 -1.24
N VAL A 79 11.79 4.31 -1.82
CA VAL A 79 10.47 4.48 -2.43
C VAL A 79 10.29 3.56 -3.64
N SER A 80 11.33 3.41 -4.48
CA SER A 80 11.27 2.50 -5.64
C SER A 80 11.23 1.03 -5.20
N GLY A 81 12.00 0.66 -4.19
CA GLY A 81 11.93 -0.66 -3.57
C GLY A 81 10.56 -0.93 -2.97
N ALA A 82 9.97 0.03 -2.25
CA ALA A 82 8.61 -0.06 -1.71
C ALA A 82 7.55 -0.24 -2.80
N PHE A 83 7.70 0.40 -3.95
CA PHE A 83 6.80 0.18 -5.08
C PHE A 83 6.90 -1.24 -5.65
N LEU A 84 8.11 -1.77 -5.73
CA LEU A 84 8.40 -3.02 -6.43
C LEU A 84 8.36 -4.27 -5.53
N HIS A 85 8.46 -4.13 -4.21
CA HIS A 85 8.74 -5.24 -3.30
C HIS A 85 7.79 -6.43 -3.44
N ASP A 86 6.52 -6.15 -3.70
CA ASP A 86 5.44 -7.14 -3.60
C ASP A 86 4.69 -7.38 -4.92
N ILE A 87 5.24 -6.86 -6.03
CA ILE A 87 4.56 -6.89 -7.33
C ILE A 87 4.33 -8.30 -7.87
N GLY A 88 5.09 -9.29 -7.41
CA GLY A 88 4.90 -10.69 -7.79
C GLY A 88 3.53 -11.25 -7.42
N LYS A 89 2.81 -10.62 -6.48
CA LYS A 89 1.47 -11.04 -6.07
C LYS A 89 0.43 -10.97 -7.21
N ILE A 90 0.69 -10.18 -8.25
CA ILE A 90 -0.16 -10.14 -9.44
C ILE A 90 -0.14 -11.44 -10.26
N ARG A 91 0.89 -12.27 -10.06
CA ARG A 91 1.05 -13.61 -10.66
C ARG A 91 0.80 -14.71 -9.63
N GLU A 92 1.09 -14.46 -8.35
CA GLU A 92 0.89 -15.43 -7.27
C GLU A 92 -0.60 -15.76 -7.04
N PHE A 93 -1.47 -14.77 -7.12
CA PHE A 93 -2.89 -14.95 -6.82
C PHE A 93 -3.80 -14.94 -8.04
N GLY A 94 -4.71 -15.91 -8.10
CA GLY A 94 -5.91 -15.91 -8.93
C GLY A 94 -7.13 -15.52 -8.10
N TYR A 95 -8.08 -14.80 -8.72
CA TYR A 95 -9.21 -14.22 -7.99
C TYR A 95 -10.52 -14.16 -8.79
N THR A 96 -10.70 -15.09 -9.74
CA THR A 96 -11.91 -15.16 -10.58
C THR A 96 -13.18 -15.48 -9.78
N ARG A 97 -13.07 -16.37 -8.77
CA ARG A 97 -14.20 -16.74 -7.89
C ARG A 97 -13.89 -16.44 -6.42
N ASN A 98 -12.73 -16.90 -5.97
CA ASN A 98 -12.17 -16.64 -4.65
C ASN A 98 -10.68 -16.30 -4.82
N ILE A 99 -10.10 -15.60 -3.84
CA ILE A 99 -8.65 -15.41 -3.78
C ILE A 99 -7.99 -16.75 -3.45
N ASP A 100 -7.22 -17.29 -4.38
CA ASP A 100 -6.40 -18.48 -4.18
C ASP A 100 -5.09 -18.38 -4.96
N TYR A 101 -4.15 -19.28 -4.67
CA TYR A 101 -2.88 -19.32 -5.38
C TYR A 101 -3.05 -19.85 -6.80
N THR A 102 -2.32 -19.26 -7.75
CA THR A 102 -2.07 -19.87 -9.06
C THR A 102 -1.05 -21.00 -8.93
N ASP A 103 -0.84 -21.78 -9.99
CA ASP A 103 0.21 -22.80 -10.01
C ASP A 103 1.61 -22.17 -9.85
N GLU A 104 1.87 -21.04 -10.52
CA GLU A 104 3.09 -20.26 -10.32
C GLU A 104 3.23 -19.78 -8.88
N GLY A 105 2.14 -19.31 -8.27
CA GLY A 105 2.13 -18.88 -6.88
C GLY A 105 2.44 -20.00 -5.90
N ARG A 106 1.91 -21.21 -6.13
CA ARG A 106 2.19 -22.39 -5.30
C ARG A 106 3.61 -22.91 -5.46
N LEU A 107 4.17 -22.84 -6.68
CA LEU A 107 5.47 -23.43 -6.99
C LEU A 107 6.65 -22.46 -6.74
N LEU A 108 6.47 -21.17 -7.00
CA LEU A 108 7.55 -20.17 -7.02
C LEU A 108 7.39 -19.08 -5.96
N GLY A 109 6.15 -18.64 -5.71
CA GLY A 109 5.84 -17.54 -4.80
C GLY A 109 6.19 -16.14 -5.33
N HIS A 110 5.59 -15.11 -4.75
CA HIS A 110 5.68 -13.73 -5.23
C HIS A 110 7.10 -13.15 -5.20
N LEU A 111 8.00 -13.60 -4.31
CA LEU A 111 9.37 -13.06 -4.25
C LEU A 111 10.14 -13.35 -5.53
N VAL A 112 10.14 -14.61 -5.96
CA VAL A 112 10.82 -15.05 -7.18
C VAL A 112 10.14 -14.44 -8.41
N LEU A 113 8.80 -14.45 -8.43
CA LEU A 113 8.02 -13.86 -9.51
C LEU A 113 8.26 -12.35 -9.64
N GLY A 114 8.37 -11.63 -8.52
CA GLY A 114 8.63 -10.20 -8.46
C GLY A 114 10.03 -9.85 -8.99
N VAL A 115 11.05 -10.62 -8.59
CA VAL A 115 12.41 -10.48 -9.14
C VAL A 115 12.41 -10.71 -10.65
N ALA A 116 11.79 -11.79 -11.13
CA ALA A 116 11.72 -12.08 -12.56
C ALA A 116 11.07 -10.93 -13.35
N MET A 117 9.99 -10.36 -12.82
CA MET A 117 9.33 -9.20 -13.44
C MET A 117 10.23 -7.96 -13.49
N VAL A 118 11.05 -7.72 -12.46
CA VAL A 118 12.00 -6.60 -12.44
C VAL A 118 13.14 -6.83 -13.43
N GLU A 119 13.72 -8.03 -13.47
CA GLU A 119 14.76 -8.39 -14.43
C GLU A 119 14.28 -8.23 -15.88
N ASP A 120 13.05 -8.64 -16.20
CA ASP A 120 12.45 -8.43 -17.52
C ASP A 120 12.43 -6.93 -17.90
N LYS A 121 12.03 -6.05 -16.97
CA LYS A 121 12.01 -4.59 -17.21
C LYS A 121 13.40 -3.96 -17.23
N LEU A 122 14.35 -4.48 -16.46
CA LEU A 122 15.74 -4.05 -16.51
C LEU A 122 16.37 -4.38 -17.87
N GLY A 123 16.05 -5.52 -18.47
CA GLY A 123 16.49 -5.90 -19.82
C GLY A 123 16.03 -4.94 -20.93
N GLU A 124 14.94 -4.19 -20.71
CA GLU A 124 14.46 -3.14 -21.63
C GLU A 124 15.21 -1.80 -21.49
N LEU A 125 16.00 -1.63 -20.43
CA LEU A 125 16.69 -0.37 -20.09
C LEU A 125 18.18 -0.46 -20.43
N LYS A 126 18.65 0.47 -21.26
CA LYS A 126 20.08 0.60 -21.56
C LYS A 126 20.81 1.21 -20.36
N ASP A 127 22.02 0.70 -20.11
CA ASP A 127 22.98 1.26 -19.14
C ASP A 127 22.43 1.43 -17.71
N PHE A 128 21.54 0.53 -17.26
CA PHE A 128 21.07 0.53 -15.89
C PHE A 128 22.22 0.12 -14.93
N PRO A 129 22.51 0.89 -13.86
CA PRO A 129 23.63 0.58 -12.96
C PRO A 129 23.46 -0.79 -12.29
N PRO A 130 24.38 -1.75 -12.52
CA PRO A 130 24.23 -3.11 -11.97
C PRO A 130 24.13 -3.14 -10.44
N SER A 131 24.80 -2.21 -9.77
CA SER A 131 24.76 -2.11 -8.31
C SER A 131 23.41 -1.63 -7.77
N VAL A 132 22.65 -0.85 -8.54
CA VAL A 132 21.28 -0.43 -8.18
C VAL A 132 20.31 -1.58 -8.43
N ALA A 133 20.46 -2.29 -9.54
CA ALA A 133 19.64 -3.47 -9.86
C ALA A 133 19.79 -4.53 -8.77
N LEU A 134 21.02 -4.85 -8.36
CA LEU A 134 21.29 -5.79 -7.28
C LEU A 134 20.64 -5.38 -5.95
N ARG A 135 20.63 -4.09 -5.62
CA ARG A 135 19.98 -3.59 -4.40
C ARG A 135 18.46 -3.74 -4.46
N LEU A 136 17.82 -3.40 -5.58
CA LEU A 136 16.38 -3.62 -5.77
C LEU A 136 16.03 -5.10 -5.68
N THR A 137 16.78 -5.97 -6.35
CA THR A 137 16.59 -7.43 -6.27
C THR A 137 16.75 -7.93 -4.85
N HIS A 138 17.74 -7.45 -4.09
CA HIS A 138 17.89 -7.80 -2.66
C HIS A 138 16.73 -7.27 -1.81
N MET A 139 16.23 -6.05 -2.07
CA MET A 139 15.06 -5.51 -1.36
C MET A 139 13.82 -6.39 -1.57
N ILE A 140 13.54 -6.80 -2.80
CA ILE A 140 12.44 -7.72 -3.12
C ILE A 140 12.65 -9.05 -2.42
N LEU A 141 13.84 -9.65 -2.49
CA LEU A 141 14.10 -10.95 -1.88
C LEU A 141 14.15 -10.93 -0.35
N SER A 142 14.30 -9.78 0.28
CA SER A 142 14.51 -9.70 1.73
C SER A 142 13.45 -8.92 2.50
N HIS A 143 12.40 -8.41 1.84
CA HIS A 143 11.41 -7.54 2.49
C HIS A 143 10.60 -8.27 3.59
N HIS A 144 10.45 -9.59 3.52
CA HIS A 144 9.86 -10.37 4.63
C HIS A 144 10.74 -10.36 5.87
N GLY A 145 12.01 -9.97 5.77
CA GLY A 145 12.89 -9.68 6.91
C GLY A 145 13.54 -10.89 7.54
N GLU A 146 12.72 -11.89 7.87
CA GLU A 146 13.09 -13.05 8.68
C GLU A 146 12.84 -14.36 7.94
N TYR A 147 13.65 -15.37 8.25
CA TYR A 147 13.52 -16.69 7.63
C TYR A 147 12.18 -17.35 8.01
N GLU A 148 11.73 -17.13 9.25
CA GLU A 148 10.45 -17.58 9.78
C GLU A 148 9.26 -16.94 9.07
N PHE A 149 9.45 -15.77 8.44
CA PHE A 149 8.43 -15.10 7.63
C PHE A 149 8.50 -15.52 6.15
N GLY A 150 9.36 -16.48 5.81
CA GLY A 150 9.51 -16.98 4.43
C GLY A 150 10.51 -16.17 3.60
N SER A 151 11.29 -15.27 4.22
CA SER A 151 12.32 -14.53 3.52
C SER A 151 13.51 -15.43 3.15
N PRO A 152 13.96 -15.52 1.89
CA PRO A 152 15.16 -16.28 1.52
C PRO A 152 16.45 -15.64 2.06
N LYS A 153 16.43 -14.33 2.34
CA LYS A 153 17.55 -13.60 2.95
C LYS A 153 17.04 -12.52 3.90
N ARG A 154 17.80 -12.23 4.96
CA ARG A 154 17.56 -11.04 5.79
C ARG A 154 18.03 -9.76 5.06
N PRO A 155 17.44 -8.59 5.35
CA PRO A 155 17.91 -7.30 4.86
C PRO A 155 19.38 -7.06 5.22
N LYS A 156 20.15 -6.42 4.31
CA LYS A 156 21.62 -6.28 4.45
C LYS A 156 22.14 -4.86 4.30
N PHE A 157 21.24 -3.89 4.15
CA PHE A 157 21.58 -2.47 4.04
C PHE A 157 20.39 -1.62 4.48
N LEU A 158 20.62 -0.32 4.69
CA LEU A 158 19.68 0.57 5.38
C LEU A 158 18.29 0.58 4.74
N GLU A 159 18.19 0.77 3.42
CA GLU A 159 16.90 0.87 2.74
C GLU A 159 16.18 -0.49 2.72
N ALA A 160 16.88 -1.61 2.56
CA ALA A 160 16.27 -2.93 2.66
C ALA A 160 15.73 -3.22 4.07
N PHE A 161 16.48 -2.81 5.11
CA PHE A 161 16.05 -2.99 6.49
C PHE A 161 14.85 -2.10 6.82
N ALA A 162 14.88 -0.84 6.38
CA ALA A 162 13.75 0.08 6.51
C ALA A 162 12.51 -0.45 5.78
N LEU A 163 12.66 -0.91 4.52
CA LEU A 163 11.56 -1.48 3.75
C LEU A 163 10.90 -2.64 4.49
N HIS A 164 11.68 -3.58 5.02
CA HIS A 164 11.14 -4.70 5.79
C HIS A 164 10.28 -4.22 6.97
N LEU A 165 10.79 -3.28 7.78
CA LEU A 165 10.05 -2.78 8.93
C LEU A 165 8.75 -2.07 8.53
N LEU A 166 8.77 -1.34 7.41
CA LEU A 166 7.58 -0.63 6.90
C LEU A 166 6.53 -1.60 6.36
N ASP A 167 6.95 -2.63 5.62
CA ASP A 167 6.07 -3.69 5.12
C ASP A 167 5.40 -4.45 6.28
N ASP A 168 6.21 -4.91 7.25
CA ASP A 168 5.73 -5.65 8.41
C ASP A 168 4.80 -4.81 9.30
N LEU A 169 5.12 -3.52 9.48
CA LEU A 169 4.27 -2.58 10.21
C LEU A 169 2.90 -2.43 9.54
N ASP A 170 2.87 -2.15 8.23
CA ASP A 170 1.61 -1.96 7.49
C ASP A 170 0.74 -3.23 7.55
N ALA A 171 1.36 -4.38 7.27
CA ALA A 171 0.72 -5.68 7.35
C ALA A 171 0.09 -5.94 8.73
N LYS A 172 0.84 -5.69 9.81
CA LYS A 172 0.37 -5.93 11.18
C LYS A 172 -0.72 -4.95 11.60
N ILE A 173 -0.58 -3.67 11.30
CA ILE A 173 -1.58 -2.65 11.65
C ILE A 173 -2.89 -2.88 10.88
N ASN A 174 -2.81 -3.13 9.57
CA ASN A 174 -4.00 -3.43 8.77
C ASN A 174 -4.69 -4.72 9.24
N GLY A 175 -3.91 -5.80 9.41
CA GLY A 175 -4.43 -7.10 9.85
C GLY A 175 -5.08 -7.03 11.23
N LEU A 176 -4.44 -6.36 12.19
CA LEU A 176 -4.99 -6.17 13.54
C LEU A 176 -6.24 -5.28 13.51
N GLY A 177 -6.21 -4.15 12.81
CA GLY A 177 -7.35 -3.25 12.69
C GLY A 177 -8.59 -3.97 12.16
N ARG A 178 -8.43 -4.76 11.09
CA ARG A 178 -9.53 -5.54 10.51
C ARG A 178 -10.00 -6.69 11.39
N PHE A 179 -9.10 -7.30 12.15
CA PHE A 179 -9.48 -8.29 13.16
C PHE A 179 -10.37 -7.64 14.22
N MET A 180 -9.97 -6.48 14.76
CA MET A 180 -10.74 -5.74 15.76
C MET A 180 -12.09 -5.24 15.21
N GLU A 181 -12.14 -4.74 13.97
CA GLU A 181 -13.38 -4.32 13.31
C GLU A 181 -14.38 -5.45 13.09
N LYS A 182 -13.91 -6.69 12.96
CA LYS A 182 -14.75 -7.88 12.78
C LYS A 182 -15.17 -8.52 14.09
N ASP A 183 -14.52 -8.19 15.20
CA ASP A 183 -14.88 -8.72 16.50
C ASP A 183 -16.30 -8.29 16.89
N ARG A 184 -17.11 -9.24 17.35
CA ARG A 184 -18.51 -9.03 17.74
C ARG A 184 -18.77 -9.42 19.19
N LEU A 185 -17.71 -9.74 19.95
CA LEU A 185 -17.86 -10.11 21.34
C LEU A 185 -18.25 -8.89 22.18
N ASP A 186 -19.07 -9.10 23.19
CA ASP A 186 -19.35 -8.07 24.19
C ASP A 186 -18.13 -7.85 25.10
N GLY A 187 -18.08 -6.67 25.74
CA GLY A 187 -16.98 -6.28 26.63
C GLY A 187 -15.81 -5.60 25.93
N ASP A 188 -14.75 -5.33 26.70
CA ASP A 188 -13.64 -4.46 26.27
C ASP A 188 -12.49 -5.21 25.60
N TRP A 189 -12.53 -6.55 25.52
CA TRP A 189 -11.46 -7.35 24.91
C TRP A 189 -11.96 -8.06 23.65
N THR A 190 -11.09 -8.21 22.66
CA THR A 190 -11.32 -9.05 21.48
C THR A 190 -11.28 -10.54 21.85
N ASP A 191 -11.62 -11.41 20.88
CA ASP A 191 -11.21 -12.82 20.92
C ASP A 191 -9.68 -12.96 20.85
N PHE A 192 -9.17 -14.17 21.10
CA PHE A 192 -7.75 -14.48 21.00
C PHE A 192 -7.28 -14.41 19.54
N ASN A 193 -6.35 -13.50 19.26
CA ASN A 193 -5.74 -13.45 17.93
C ASN A 193 -4.57 -14.45 17.86
N ARG A 194 -4.76 -15.54 17.10
CA ARG A 194 -3.74 -16.59 16.94
C ARG A 194 -2.44 -16.10 16.31
N MET A 195 -2.51 -15.15 15.38
CA MET A 195 -1.31 -14.64 14.71
C MET A 195 -0.42 -13.82 15.65
N PHE A 196 -1.03 -13.03 16.54
CA PHE A 196 -0.30 -12.23 17.53
C PHE A 196 -0.11 -12.94 18.88
N GLY A 197 -0.75 -14.09 19.08
CA GLY A 197 -0.68 -14.89 20.30
C GLY A 197 -1.25 -14.17 21.53
N ARG A 198 -2.23 -13.28 21.36
CA ARG A 198 -2.76 -12.44 22.45
C ARG A 198 -4.18 -11.93 22.18
N PHE A 199 -4.82 -11.48 23.25
CA PHE A 199 -6.05 -10.67 23.21
C PHE A 199 -5.68 -9.18 23.06
N PHE A 200 -6.58 -8.39 22.48
CA PHE A 200 -6.42 -6.95 22.34
C PHE A 200 -7.56 -6.18 23.00
N LEU A 201 -7.25 -5.01 23.53
CA LEU A 201 -8.25 -4.11 24.12
C LEU A 201 -8.97 -3.33 23.02
N LYS A 202 -10.30 -3.41 22.99
CA LYS A 202 -11.19 -2.62 22.13
C LYS A 202 -11.14 -1.18 22.61
N THR A 203 -10.62 -0.30 21.77
CA THR A 203 -10.38 1.09 22.16
C THR A 203 -11.68 1.79 22.53
N ARG A 204 -11.81 2.20 23.79
CA ARG A 204 -12.73 3.24 24.24
C ARG A 204 -11.93 4.23 25.07
N ILE A 205 -11.29 5.20 24.41
CA ILE A 205 -10.79 6.38 25.13
C ILE A 205 -11.99 7.30 25.28
N PRO A 206 -12.50 7.53 26.52
CA PRO A 206 -13.63 8.43 26.72
C PRO A 206 -13.27 9.83 26.20
N GLY A 207 -14.16 10.43 25.39
CA GLY A 207 -13.94 11.76 24.79
C GLY A 207 -13.18 11.78 23.46
N ALA A 208 -12.71 10.62 22.96
CA ALA A 208 -12.13 10.48 21.62
C ALA A 208 -13.17 9.92 20.62
N GLU A 209 -14.30 10.60 20.45
CA GLU A 209 -15.21 10.26 19.35
C GLU A 209 -14.52 10.58 18.03
N LYS A 210 -14.26 9.55 17.21
CA LYS A 210 -13.93 9.75 15.80
C LYS A 210 -15.17 10.28 15.11
N THR A 211 -15.15 11.56 14.71
CA THR A 211 -16.15 12.09 13.77
C THR A 211 -16.16 11.16 12.55
N PRO A 212 -17.31 10.57 12.17
CA PRO A 212 -17.39 9.82 10.93
C PRO A 212 -16.95 10.75 9.80
N ALA A 213 -16.05 10.28 8.93
CA ALA A 213 -15.72 10.99 7.70
C ALA A 213 -17.02 11.14 6.90
N GLU A 214 -17.61 12.34 6.93
CA GLU A 214 -18.88 12.64 6.28
C GLU A 214 -18.80 12.22 4.82
N GLY A 215 -19.68 11.28 4.46
CA GLY A 215 -19.99 10.96 3.09
C GLY A 215 -20.35 12.26 2.37
N LYS A 216 -19.78 12.43 1.18
CA LYS A 216 -20.10 13.51 0.24
C LYS A 216 -21.60 13.82 0.27
N GLU A 217 -21.96 14.96 0.84
CA GLU A 217 -23.32 15.48 0.75
C GLU A 217 -23.66 15.72 -0.73
N ALA A 218 -24.72 15.05 -1.18
CA ALA A 218 -25.45 15.46 -2.35
C ALA A 218 -26.10 16.82 -2.04
N ARG A 219 -25.65 17.88 -2.73
CA ARG A 219 -26.28 19.20 -2.66
C ARG A 219 -27.77 19.08 -3.03
N PRO A 220 -28.72 19.53 -2.19
CA PRO A 220 -30.07 19.75 -2.64
C PRO A 220 -30.13 21.05 -3.45
N ARG A 221 -30.98 21.03 -4.47
CA ARG A 221 -31.24 22.12 -5.40
C ARG A 221 -31.90 23.32 -4.73
N GLN A 222 -31.59 24.49 -5.29
CA GLN A 222 -32.26 25.79 -5.16
C GLN A 222 -33.76 25.75 -4.82
N GLY A 223 -34.15 26.59 -3.86
CA GLY A 223 -35.50 27.09 -3.67
C GLY A 223 -35.42 28.57 -3.26
N SER A 224 -35.55 29.47 -4.23
CA SER A 224 -35.72 30.91 -4.02
C SER A 224 -37.13 31.16 -3.47
N LEU A 225 -37.25 31.85 -2.33
CA LEU A 225 -38.53 32.37 -1.84
C LEU A 225 -38.34 33.81 -1.33
N PHE A 226 -38.90 34.71 -2.14
CA PHE A 226 -39.39 36.08 -1.87
C PHE A 226 -38.47 37.29 -2.06
N SER A 227 -38.80 38.00 -3.15
CA SER A 227 -38.47 39.38 -3.52
C SER A 227 -39.13 40.43 -2.60
N PRO A 228 -38.65 41.70 -2.60
CA PRO A 228 -39.10 42.74 -1.68
C PRO A 228 -40.42 43.41 -2.11
N LYS A 229 -41.19 43.95 -1.15
CA LYS A 229 -42.35 44.84 -1.42
C LYS A 229 -41.90 46.30 -1.55
N PRO A 230 -42.53 47.12 -2.42
CA PRO A 230 -42.23 48.55 -2.55
C PRO A 230 -43.12 49.43 -1.67
N ASP A 231 -42.48 50.50 -1.16
CA ASP A 231 -42.89 51.91 -1.04
C ASP A 231 -44.31 52.31 -0.56
N GLU A 232 -44.37 53.00 0.59
CA GLU A 232 -45.38 54.03 0.89
C GLU A 232 -44.68 55.24 1.54
N SER A 233 -44.85 56.40 0.89
CA SER A 233 -44.30 57.72 1.20
C SER A 233 -44.93 58.41 2.42
N PRO A 234 -44.29 59.44 3.00
CA PRO A 234 -44.72 60.07 4.26
C PRO A 234 -45.78 61.17 4.05
N ILE A 235 -46.67 61.34 5.04
CA ILE A 235 -47.50 62.54 5.21
C ILE A 235 -47.27 63.10 6.61
N GLU A 236 -46.79 64.34 6.61
CA GLU A 236 -46.71 65.40 7.65
C GLU A 236 -45.99 65.15 8.98
#